data_AF-A0A6I9VR67-F1
#
_entry.id   AF-A0A6I9VR67-F1
#
_cell.length_a   1.000
_cell.length_b   1.000
_cell.length_c   1.000
_cell.angle_alpha   90.00
_cell.angle_beta   90.00
_cell.angle_gamma   90.00
#
_symmetry.space_group_name_H-M   'P 1'
#
loop_
_entity.id
_entity.type
_entity.pdbx_description
1 polymer ?
#
loop_
_entity_poly.entity_id
_entity_poly.type
_entity_poly.pdbx_seq_one_letter_code
_entity_poly.pdbx_strand_id
1 'polypeptide(L)'
;MSKSPQIDKITPEELMKLRTECMERLREAKIYELRNDAKLRAVNTTQSYDEFKDIVDAAHLRPISKQDKMNAKTKSRLWNSAAREN
;
A
#
# COMPACT_ATOMS: atom_id res chain seq x y z
N MET A 1 -10.82 -52.40 -18.16
CA MET A 1 -9.92 -51.89 -17.09
C MET A 1 -10.03 -50.37 -17.09
N SER A 2 -10.95 -49.82 -16.30
CA SER A 2 -11.16 -48.37 -16.20
C SER A 2 -10.09 -47.79 -15.27
N LYS A 3 -9.21 -46.94 -15.80
CA LYS A 3 -8.27 -46.17 -14.98
C LYS A 3 -9.09 -45.19 -14.13
N SER A 4 -9.01 -45.31 -12.81
CA SER A 4 -9.58 -44.34 -11.89
C SER A 4 -8.96 -42.95 -12.14
N PRO A 5 -9.72 -41.85 -12.00
CA PRO A 5 -9.18 -40.50 -12.19
C PRO A 5 -8.04 -40.27 -11.20
N GLN A 6 -6.86 -39.92 -11.71
CA GLN A 6 -5.80 -39.37 -10.87
C GLN A 6 -6.30 -38.04 -10.31
N ILE A 7 -6.59 -38.02 -9.01
CA ILE A 7 -6.81 -36.77 -8.29
C ILE A 7 -5.42 -36.15 -8.15
N ASP A 8 -5.12 -35.16 -8.98
CA ASP A 8 -3.89 -34.39 -8.88
C ASP A 8 -3.80 -33.82 -7.45
N LYS A 9 -2.89 -34.39 -6.66
CA LYS A 9 -2.74 -34.01 -5.25
C LYS A 9 -2.09 -32.65 -5.20
N ILE A 10 -2.84 -31.64 -4.73
CA ILE A 10 -2.33 -30.29 -4.49
C ILE A 10 -1.10 -30.38 -3.59
N THR A 11 0.01 -29.85 -4.05
CA THR A 11 1.26 -29.84 -3.31
C THR A 11 1.28 -28.71 -2.27
N PRO A 12 2.05 -28.85 -1.16
CA PRO A 12 2.22 -27.76 -0.19
C PRO A 12 2.79 -26.48 -0.81
N GLU A 13 3.64 -26.61 -1.84
CA GLU A 13 4.25 -25.48 -2.54
C GLU A 13 3.22 -24.67 -3.32
N GLU A 14 2.29 -25.34 -4.01
CA GLU A 14 1.20 -24.68 -4.72
C GLU A 14 0.27 -23.91 -3.77
N LEU A 15 0.01 -24.46 -2.58
CA LEU A 15 -0.75 -23.75 -1.54
C LEU A 15 -0.03 -22.50 -1.03
N MET A 16 1.29 -22.57 -0.84
CA MET A 16 2.10 -21.42 -0.41
C MET A 16 2.20 -20.34 -1.48
N LYS A 17 2.33 -20.75 -2.75
CA LYS A 17 2.27 -19.84 -3.89
C LYS A 17 0.92 -19.13 -3.95
N LEU A 18 -0.18 -19.87 -3.91
CA LEU A 18 -1.53 -19.31 -3.93
C LEU A 18 -1.75 -18.32 -2.77
N ARG A 19 -1.31 -18.69 -1.55
CA ARG A 19 -1.38 -17.79 -0.39
C ARG A 19 -0.65 -16.48 -0.66
N THR A 20 0.56 -16.54 -1.22
CA THR A 20 1.37 -15.35 -1.49
C THR A 20 0.68 -14.44 -2.50
N GLU A 21 0.20 -15.02 -3.60
CA GLU A 21 -0.53 -14.29 -4.63
C GLU A 21 -1.81 -13.65 -4.11
N CYS A 22 -2.59 -14.36 -3.27
CA CYS A 22 -3.77 -13.79 -2.63
C CYS A 22 -3.42 -12.61 -1.73
N MET A 23 -2.35 -12.73 -0.94
CA MET A 23 -1.90 -11.66 -0.05
C MET A 23 -1.39 -10.43 -0.82
N GLU A 24 -0.73 -10.62 -1.95
CA GLU A 24 -0.31 -9.53 -2.83
C GLU A 24 -1.51 -8.81 -3.44
N ARG A 25 -2.45 -9.55 -4.02
CA ARG A 25 -3.68 -8.97 -4.59
C ARG A 25 -4.50 -8.20 -3.57
N LEU A 26 -4.62 -8.70 -2.34
CA LEU A 26 -5.30 -7.98 -1.26
C LEU A 26 -4.60 -6.66 -0.91
N ARG A 27 -3.27 -6.64 -0.89
CA ARG A 27 -2.50 -5.41 -0.65
C ARG A 27 -2.69 -4.40 -1.79
N GLU A 28 -2.64 -4.86 -3.03
CA GLU A 28 -2.86 -4.02 -4.21
C GLU A 28 -4.26 -3.42 -4.23
N ALA A 29 -5.29 -4.22 -3.95
CA ALA A 29 -6.67 -3.76 -3.84
C ALA A 29 -6.82 -2.66 -2.78
N LYS A 30 -6.23 -2.86 -1.59
CA LYS A 30 -6.27 -1.86 -0.52
C LYS A 30 -5.56 -0.55 -0.90
N ILE A 31 -4.42 -0.65 -1.58
CA ILE A 31 -3.70 0.53 -2.07
C ILE A 31 -4.50 1.26 -3.16
N TYR A 32 -5.14 0.50 -4.06
CA TYR A 32 -6.03 1.05 -5.08
C TYR A 32 -7.19 1.82 -4.46
N GLU A 33 -7.89 1.22 -3.50
CA GLU A 33 -9.02 1.85 -2.80
C GLU A 33 -8.59 3.17 -2.13
N LEU A 34 -7.49 3.16 -1.38
CA LEU A 34 -6.96 4.36 -0.71
C LEU A 34 -6.61 5.48 -1.71
N ARG A 35 -5.98 5.12 -2.83
CA ARG A 35 -5.62 6.07 -3.89
C ARG A 35 -6.84 6.63 -4.59
N ASN A 36 -7.82 5.78 -4.87
CA ASN A 36 -9.05 6.19 -5.52
C ASN A 36 -9.85 7.14 -4.63
N ASP A 37 -9.97 6.84 -3.33
CA ASP A 37 -10.59 7.74 -2.36
C ASP A 37 -9.91 9.12 -2.34
N ALA A 38 -8.57 9.16 -2.29
CA ALA A 38 -7.83 10.41 -2.33
C ALA A 38 -8.03 11.19 -3.63
N LYS A 39 -8.08 10.51 -4.79
CA LYS A 39 -8.36 11.14 -6.09
C LYS A 39 -9.78 11.69 -6.16
N LEU A 40 -10.78 10.92 -5.73
CA LEU A 40 -12.17 11.37 -5.67
C LEU A 40 -12.33 12.55 -4.72
N ARG A 41 -11.66 12.53 -3.58
CA ARG A 41 -11.60 13.68 -2.67
C ARG A 41 -11.02 14.91 -3.37
N ALA A 42 -9.87 14.77 -4.02
CA ALA A 42 -9.23 15.86 -4.75
C ALA A 42 -10.18 16.48 -5.78
N VAL A 43 -10.80 15.65 -6.64
CA VAL A 43 -11.77 16.11 -7.65
C VAL A 43 -12.91 16.91 -7.03
N ASN A 44 -13.41 16.50 -5.87
CA ASN A 44 -14.60 17.10 -5.26
C ASN A 44 -14.31 18.32 -4.35
N THR A 45 -13.07 18.50 -3.89
CA THR A 45 -12.77 19.50 -2.84
C THR A 45 -11.83 20.63 -3.25
N THR A 46 -11.05 20.49 -4.32
CA THR A 46 -10.00 21.47 -4.67
C THR A 46 -10.51 22.58 -5.57
N GLN A 47 -9.95 23.79 -5.44
CA GLN A 47 -10.33 24.95 -6.26
C GLN A 47 -9.29 25.28 -7.33
N SER A 48 -8.06 24.79 -7.17
CA SER A 48 -6.97 24.98 -8.12
C SER A 48 -6.39 23.64 -8.59
N TYR A 49 -5.75 23.67 -9.76
CA TYR A 49 -5.04 22.50 -10.27
C TYR A 49 -3.86 22.09 -9.39
N ASP A 50 -3.16 23.05 -8.79
CA ASP A 50 -2.01 22.76 -7.94
C ASP A 50 -2.42 22.00 -6.67
N GLU A 51 -3.51 22.41 -6.01
CA GLU A 51 -4.10 21.67 -4.89
C GLU A 51 -4.53 20.26 -5.28
N PHE A 52 -5.19 20.12 -6.43
CA PHE A 52 -5.57 18.82 -6.97
C PHE A 52 -4.35 17.93 -7.16
N LYS A 53 -3.32 18.47 -7.82
CA LYS A 53 -2.08 17.77 -8.13
C LYS A 53 -1.38 17.30 -6.86
N ASP A 54 -1.28 18.16 -5.85
CA ASP A 54 -0.62 17.84 -4.58
C ASP A 54 -1.30 16.66 -3.86
N ILE A 55 -2.64 16.65 -3.81
CA ILE A 55 -3.39 15.55 -3.18
C ILE A 55 -3.22 14.24 -3.98
N VAL A 56 -3.31 14.31 -5.31
CA VAL A 56 -3.14 13.12 -6.15
C VAL A 56 -1.72 12.58 -6.07
N ASP A 57 -0.70 13.42 -6.07
CA ASP A 57 0.70 13.00 -5.92
C ASP A 57 0.94 12.37 -4.53
N ALA A 58 0.40 12.99 -3.47
CA ALA A 58 0.50 12.48 -2.11
C ALA A 58 -0.12 11.07 -1.95
N ALA A 59 -1.19 10.76 -2.68
CA ALA A 59 -1.82 9.44 -2.67
C ALA A 59 -0.90 8.31 -3.17
N HIS A 60 0.13 8.62 -3.95
CA HIS A 60 1.07 7.63 -4.49
C HIS A 60 2.34 7.45 -3.64
N LEU A 61 2.48 8.18 -2.53
CA LEU A 61 3.61 8.03 -1.62
C LEU A 61 3.69 6.60 -1.05
N ARG A 62 4.92 6.11 -0.91
CA ARG A 62 5.18 4.81 -0.29
C ARG A 62 5.26 4.96 1.23
N PRO A 63 4.89 3.92 2.00
CA PRO A 63 5.11 3.91 3.44
C PRO A 63 6.58 4.17 3.80
N ILE A 64 6.80 4.95 4.87
CA ILE A 64 8.15 5.26 5.37
C ILE A 64 8.76 3.97 5.93
N SER A 65 9.87 3.53 5.34
CA SER A 65 10.62 2.36 5.79
C SER A 65 11.42 2.66 7.07
N LYS A 66 11.92 1.60 7.73
CA LYS A 66 12.82 1.76 8.89
C LYS A 66 14.10 2.51 8.51
N GLN A 67 14.64 2.27 7.31
CA GLN A 67 15.83 2.95 6.82
C GLN A 67 15.58 4.45 6.60
N ASP A 68 14.41 4.82 6.09
CA ASP A 68 14.02 6.22 5.90
C ASP A 68 13.98 6.99 7.23
N LYS A 69 13.55 6.32 8.32
CA LYS A 69 13.55 6.88 9.68
C LYS A 69 14.95 7.04 10.27
N MET A 70 15.88 6.17 9.89
CA MET A 70 17.26 6.18 10.39
C MET A 70 18.14 7.26 9.75
N ASN A 71 17.71 7.82 8.62
CA ASN A 71 18.42 8.89 7.92
C ASN A 71 18.56 10.13 8.83
N ALA A 72 19.80 10.60 9.03
CA ALA A 72 20.14 11.73 9.90
C ALA A 72 19.39 13.02 9.53
N LYS A 73 19.03 13.19 8.25
CA LYS A 73 18.23 14.34 7.77
C LYS A 73 16.78 14.32 8.25
N THR A 74 16.26 13.15 8.62
CA THR A 74 14.88 12.96 9.12
C THR A 74 14.82 12.96 10.65
N LYS A 75 15.90 12.58 11.35
CA LYS A 75 15.95 12.48 12.82
C LYS A 75 15.66 13.79 13.55
N SER A 76 16.03 14.94 12.99
CA SER A 76 15.79 16.26 13.59
C SER A 76 14.44 16.87 13.21
N ARG A 77 13.70 16.27 12.28
CA ARG A 77 12.41 16.77 11.80
C ARG A 77 11.29 16.00 12.49
N LEU A 78 11.12 16.28 13.79
CA LEU A 78 9.85 15.97 14.45
C LEU A 78 8.78 16.78 13.71
N TRP A 79 7.95 16.09 12.93
CA TRP A 79 6.85 16.68 12.17
C TRP A 79 5.85 17.40 13.08
N ASN A 80 5.86 17.06 14.38
CA ASN A 80 5.02 17.68 15.38
C ASN A 80 5.87 18.47 16.40
N SER A 81 5.73 19.79 16.40
CA SER A 81 6.35 20.67 17.39
C SER A 81 5.78 20.47 18.80
N ALA A 82 4.55 19.96 18.94
CA ALA A 82 3.95 19.63 20.24
C ALA A 82 4.65 18.46 20.95
N ALA A 83 5.49 17.69 20.24
CA ALA A 83 6.31 16.65 20.86
C ALA A 83 7.57 17.21 21.57
N ARG A 84 7.79 18.54 21.56
CA ARG A 84 8.93 19.18 22.22
C ARG A 84 8.67 19.56 23.68
N GLU A 85 7.43 19.59 24.14
CA GLU A 85 7.08 19.90 25.54
C GLU A 85 7.01 18.61 26.36
N ASN A 86 8.14 18.26 27.00
CA ASN A 86 8.24 17.49 28.25
C ASN A 86 9.68 17.57 28.77
#